data_AF-A0A699XGG1-F1
#
_entry.id   AF-A0A699XGG1-F1
#
_cell.length_a   1.000
_cell.length_b   1.000
_cell.length_c   1.000
_cell.angle_alpha   90.00
_cell.angle_beta   90.00
_cell.angle_gamma   90.00
#
_symmetry.space_group_name_H-M   'P 1'
#
loop_
_entity.id
_entity.type
_entity.pdbx_description
1 polymer ?
#
loop_
_entity_poly.entity_id
_entity_poly.type
_entity_poly.pdbx_seq_one_letter_code
_entity_poly.pdbx_strand_id
1 'polypeptide(L)' 'EFVKSDDKKVVKKADEKKRDMSRVKCYNCKKEGHFAKDCKKVKVTDYKYYKTKMLLAKKDKDEQVLLAED' A
#
# COMPACT_ATOMS: atom_id res chain seq x y z
N GLU A 1 -5.47 -47.23 33.37
CA GLU A 1 -6.43 -47.15 32.26
C GLU A 1 -6.37 -45.75 31.67
N PHE A 2 -5.91 -45.63 30.42
CA PHE A 2 -5.57 -44.36 29.79
C PHE A 2 -6.83 -43.78 29.13
N VAL A 3 -7.50 -42.88 29.85
CA VAL A 3 -8.64 -42.12 29.32
C VAL A 3 -8.12 -41.23 28.19
N LYS A 4 -8.42 -41.64 26.96
CA LYS A 4 -8.11 -40.90 25.73
C LYS A 4 -8.94 -39.61 25.77
N SER A 5 -8.27 -38.47 25.90
CA SER A 5 -8.90 -37.16 25.78
C SER A 5 -9.57 -37.06 24.42
N ASP A 6 -10.89 -36.90 24.42
CA ASP A 6 -11.70 -36.69 23.24
C ASP A 6 -11.14 -35.53 22.42
N ASP A 7 -10.76 -35.85 21.18
CA ASP A 7 -10.46 -34.91 20.12
C ASP A 7 -11.49 -33.79 20.14
N LYS A 8 -11.10 -32.66 20.73
CA LYS A 8 -11.77 -31.37 20.54
C LYS A 8 -11.57 -31.05 19.07
N LYS A 9 -12.48 -31.59 18.25
CA LYS A 9 -12.68 -31.32 16.85
C LYS A 9 -12.81 -29.81 16.74
N VAL A 10 -11.68 -29.14 16.55
CA VAL A 10 -11.62 -27.77 16.04
C VAL A 10 -12.24 -27.93 14.67
N VAL A 11 -13.55 -27.72 14.63
CA VAL A 11 -14.28 -27.56 13.40
C VAL A 11 -13.62 -26.35 12.77
N LYS A 12 -12.61 -26.61 11.94
CA LYS A 12 -12.14 -25.70 10.90
C LYS A 12 -13.29 -25.65 9.92
N LYS A 13 -14.41 -25.04 10.34
CA LYS A 13 -15.34 -24.46 9.41
C LYS A 13 -14.45 -23.58 8.57
N ALA A 14 -14.51 -23.78 7.26
CA ALA A 14 -14.08 -22.80 6.31
C ALA A 14 -14.89 -21.53 6.61
N ASP A 15 -14.49 -20.81 7.66
CA ASP A 15 -14.66 -19.39 7.79
C ASP A 15 -13.80 -18.89 6.64
N GLU A 16 -14.43 -18.84 5.47
CA GLU A 16 -14.10 -17.86 4.48
C GLU A 16 -14.28 -16.53 5.21
N LYS A 17 -13.25 -16.16 5.98
CA LYS A 17 -13.14 -14.94 6.75
C LYS A 17 -13.00 -13.87 5.71
N LYS A 18 -14.10 -13.60 4.99
CA LYS A 18 -14.32 -12.42 4.20
C LYS A 18 -14.22 -11.32 5.24
N ARG A 19 -13.00 -10.85 5.49
CA ARG A 19 -12.77 -9.64 6.26
C ARG A 19 -13.75 -8.64 5.68
N ASP A 20 -14.56 -8.05 6.54
CA ASP A 20 -15.54 -7.07 6.15
C ASP A 20 -14.85 -6.01 5.26
N MET A 21 -15.09 -6.09 3.94
CA MET A 21 -14.36 -5.29 2.95
C MET A 21 -14.62 -3.81 3.19
N SER A 22 -15.77 -3.46 3.78
CA SER A 22 -16.10 -2.09 4.17
C SER A 22 -15.11 -1.50 5.18
N ARG A 23 -14.45 -2.32 6.01
CA ARG A 23 -13.42 -1.88 6.96
C ARG A 23 -12.00 -1.93 6.40
N VAL A 24 -11.81 -2.50 5.20
CA VAL A 24 -10.50 -2.60 4.58
C VAL A 24 -10.13 -1.27 3.96
N LYS A 25 -9.19 -0.56 4.58
CA LYS A 25 -8.63 0.69 4.07
C LYS A 25 -7.45 0.45 3.13
N CYS A 26 -7.56 0.93 1.91
CA CYS A 26 -6.49 0.87 0.92
C CYS A 26 -5.36 1.86 1.25
N TYR A 27 -4.14 1.36 1.42
CA TYR A 27 -2.96 2.20 1.69
C TYR A 27 -2.59 3.13 0.53
N ASN A 28 -2.87 2.73 -0.71
CA ASN A 28 -2.49 3.51 -1.90
C ASN A 28 -3.38 4.74 -2.09
N CYS A 29 -4.69 4.62 -1.88
CA CYS A 29 -5.64 5.71 -2.14
C CYS A 29 -6.39 6.23 -0.90
N LYS A 30 -6.12 5.64 0.28
CA LYS A 30 -6.75 5.93 1.57
C LYS A 30 -8.28 5.73 1.61
N LYS A 31 -8.87 5.11 0.57
CA LYS A 31 -10.30 4.74 0.52
C LYS A 31 -10.55 3.34 1.06
N GLU A 32 -11.72 3.12 1.61
CA GLU A 32 -12.16 1.82 2.14
C GLU A 32 -12.75 0.94 1.03
N GLY A 33 -13.10 -0.32 1.34
CA GLY A 33 -13.80 -1.22 0.42
C GLY A 33 -12.91 -2.14 -0.42
N HIS A 34 -11.58 -1.98 -0.39
CA HIS A 34 -10.66 -2.79 -1.22
C HIS A 34 -9.23 -2.83 -0.67
N PHE A 35 -8.49 -3.89 -1.02
CA PHE A 35 -7.06 -3.95 -0.72
C PHE A 35 -6.25 -3.09 -1.70
N ALA A 36 -5.04 -2.69 -1.27
CA ALA A 36 -4.12 -1.94 -2.13
C ALA A 36 -3.73 -2.67 -3.43
N LYS A 37 -3.85 -4.01 -3.46
CA LYS A 37 -3.62 -4.84 -4.65
C LYS A 37 -4.69 -4.64 -5.73
N ASP A 38 -5.94 -4.40 -5.31
CA ASP A 38 -7.11 -4.21 -6.18
C ASP A 38 -7.39 -2.73 -6.48
N CYS A 39 -6.48 -1.85 -6.05
CA CYS A 39 -6.65 -0.42 -6.23
C CYS A 39 -6.49 -0.05 -7.70
N LYS A 40 -7.61 0.34 -8.36
CA LYS A 40 -7.62 0.81 -9.75
C LYS A 40 -6.81 2.09 -9.97
N LYS A 41 -6.53 2.86 -8.91
CA LYS A 41 -5.56 3.96 -9.02
C LYS A 41 -4.21 3.33 -9.29
N VAL A 42 -3.66 3.63 -10.46
CA VAL A 42 -2.27 3.34 -10.82
C VAL A 42 -1.43 3.65 -9.60
N LYS A 43 -0.77 2.62 -9.03
CA LYS A 43 0.33 2.85 -8.08
C LYS A 43 1.16 3.91 -8.76
N VAL A 44 1.25 5.11 -8.18
CA VAL A 44 2.16 6.12 -8.71
C VAL A 44 3.50 5.41 -8.68
N THR A 45 3.93 4.91 -9.84
CA THR A 45 5.16 4.15 -9.93
C THR A 45 6.17 5.21 -9.66
N ASP A 46 6.71 5.15 -8.45
CA ASP A 46 7.46 6.22 -7.83
C ASP A 46 8.55 6.71 -8.78
N TYR A 47 9.05 5.85 -9.68
CA TYR A 47 9.90 6.20 -10.81
C TYR A 47 9.47 7.44 -11.62
N LYS A 48 8.21 7.59 -12.05
CA LYS A 48 7.78 8.78 -12.83
C LYS A 48 7.71 10.02 -11.94
N TYR A 49 7.15 9.88 -10.75
CA TYR A 49 7.03 10.98 -9.79
C TYR A 49 8.41 11.46 -9.31
N TYR A 50 9.29 10.53 -8.94
CA TYR A 50 10.68 10.74 -8.57
C TYR A 50 11.51 11.29 -9.73
N LYS A 51 11.39 10.74 -10.95
CA LYS A 51 12.09 11.26 -12.15
C LYS A 51 11.72 12.72 -12.41
N THR A 52 10.43 13.06 -12.35
CA THR A 52 9.99 14.44 -12.49
C THR A 52 10.46 15.33 -11.34
N LYS A 53 10.39 14.86 -10.08
CA LYS A 53 10.91 15.60 -8.92
C LYS A 53 12.42 15.85 -8.98
N MET A 54 13.20 14.86 -9.42
CA MET A 54 14.66 14.97 -9.62
C MET A 54 15.03 15.95 -10.74
N LEU A 55 14.26 15.95 -11.83
CA LEU A 55 14.41 16.93 -12.92
C LEU A 55 14.08 18.35 -12.47
N LEU A 56 13.03 18.53 -11.69
CA LEU A 56 12.63 19.83 -11.14
C LEU A 56 13.68 20.37 -10.16
N ALA A 57 14.23 19.52 -9.28
CA ALA A 57 15.24 19.93 -8.31
C ALA A 57 16.59 20.33 -8.94
N LYS A 58 16.92 19.82 -10.13
CA LYS A 58 18.12 20.26 -10.88
C LYS A 58 17.95 21.64 -11.50
N LYS A 59 16.75 21.97 -12.00
CA LYS A 59 16.46 23.28 -12.61
C LYS A 59 16.54 24.41 -11.58
N ASP A 60 16.05 24.18 -10.37
CA ASP A 60 16.13 25.16 -9.27
C ASP A 60 17.59 25.51 -8.91
N LYS A 61 18.50 24.54 -9.01
CA LYS A 61 19.93 24.75 -8.75
C LYS A 61 20.65 25.51 -9.86
N ASP A 62 20.30 25.22 -11.11
CA ASP A 62 20.83 25.93 -12.28
C ASP A 62 20.35 27.39 -12.32
N GLU A 63 19.07 27.61 -11.99
CA GLU A 63 18.49 28.95 -11.86
C GLU A 63 19.11 29.74 -10.70
N GLN A 64 19.38 29.09 -9.54
CA GLN A 64 20.07 29.74 -8.43
C GLN A 64 21.52 30.12 -8.75
N VAL A 65 22.22 29.33 -9.58
CA VAL A 65 23.59 29.63 -10.03
C VAL A 65 23.59 30.81 -11.01
N LEU A 66 22.64 30.84 -11.96
CA LEU A 66 22.49 31.93 -12.93
C LEU A 66 22.13 33.28 -12.30
N LEU A 67 21.50 33.27 -11.11
CA LEU A 67 21.12 34.49 -10.38
C LEU A 67 22.23 35.02 -9.45
N ALA A 68 23.35 34.31 -9.32
CA ALA A 68 24.46 34.68 -8.42
C ALA A 68 25.70 35.23 -9.15
N GLU A 69 25.65 35.35 -10.48
CA GLU A 69 26.75 35.84 -11.32
C GLU A 69 26.61 37.32 -11.77
N ASP A 70 25.75 38.13 -11.11
CA ASP A 70 25.67 39.61 -11.28
C ASP A 70 26.19 40.37 -10.05
#